data_AF-A0A820FPD3-F1
#
_entry.id   AF-A0A820FPD3-F1
#
_cell.length_a   1.000
_cell.length_b   1.000
_cell.length_c   1.000
_cell.angle_alpha   90.00
_cell.angle_beta   90.00
_cell.angle_gamma   90.00
#
_symmetry.space_group_name_H-M   'P 1'
#
loop_
_entity.id
_entity.type
_entity.pdbx_description
1 polymer ?
#
loop_
_entity_poly.entity_id
_entity_poly.type
_entity_poly.pdbx_seq_one_letter_code
_entity_poly.pdbx_strand_id
1 'polypeptide(L)'
;MNFIPPNTKRIAEALGDITQLPKDMQMVVTNKLDESFQPVSKPDHDDWLSIHKVEGQTTKSFERTRSKAVPHATYKTIYIQPVGSFNHPR
;
A
#
# COMPACT_ATOMS: atom_id res chain seq x y z
N MET A 1 21.75 4.33 -0.84
CA MET A 1 21.29 3.02 -1.33
C MET A 1 20.78 3.18 -2.75
N ASN A 2 21.30 2.38 -3.69
CA ASN A 2 20.79 2.33 -5.05
C ASN A 2 19.76 1.20 -5.11
N PHE A 3 18.50 1.55 -5.39
CA PHE A 3 17.46 0.55 -5.65
C PHE A 3 17.83 -0.19 -6.94
N ILE A 4 17.91 -1.51 -6.87
CA ILE A 4 18.14 -2.37 -8.03
C ILE A 4 16.78 -2.99 -8.37
N PRO A 5 16.19 -2.66 -9.53
CA PRO A 5 14.93 -3.25 -9.95
C PRO A 5 15.02 -4.79 -9.99
N PRO A 6 13.98 -5.52 -9.54
CA PRO A 6 13.97 -6.97 -9.63
C PRO A 6 13.95 -7.42 -11.09
N ASN A 7 14.68 -8.48 -11.42
CA ASN A 7 14.64 -9.07 -12.76
C ASN A 7 13.36 -9.88 -12.99
N THR A 8 13.06 -10.19 -14.26
CA THR A 8 11.86 -10.95 -14.66
C THR A 8 11.70 -12.27 -13.92
N LYS A 9 12.79 -12.98 -13.63
CA LYS A 9 12.77 -14.24 -12.87
C LYS A 9 12.29 -14.03 -11.43
N ARG A 10 12.84 -13.04 -10.72
CA ARG A 10 12.41 -12.68 -9.36
C ARG A 10 10.97 -12.17 -9.31
N ILE A 11 10.56 -11.43 -10.33
CA ILE A 11 9.19 -10.96 -10.46
C ILE A 11 8.24 -12.16 -10.60
N ALA A 12 8.54 -13.11 -11.49
CA ALA A 12 7.72 -14.31 -11.68
C ALA A 12 7.67 -15.19 -10.41
N GLU A 13 8.80 -15.38 -9.72
CA GLU A 13 8.85 -16.12 -8.45
C GLU A 13 7.99 -15.47 -7.35
N ALA A 14 7.99 -14.14 -7.26
CA ALA A 14 7.20 -13.40 -6.26
C ALA A 14 5.70 -13.38 -6.57
N LEU A 15 5.33 -13.32 -7.86
CA LEU A 15 3.94 -13.27 -8.30
C LEU A 15 3.24 -14.64 -8.23
N GLY A 16 3.98 -15.74 -8.40
CA GLY A 16 3.42 -17.08 -8.45
C GLY A 16 2.54 -17.30 -9.69
N ASP A 17 1.60 -18.25 -9.60
CA ASP A 17 0.67 -18.54 -10.70
C ASP A 17 -0.43 -17.47 -10.80
N ILE A 18 -0.27 -16.57 -11.77
CA ILE A 18 -1.22 -15.50 -12.06
C ILE A 18 -2.28 -15.88 -13.11
N THR A 19 -2.25 -17.11 -13.65
CA THR A 19 -3.16 -17.54 -14.74
C THR A 19 -4.61 -17.59 -14.30
N GLN A 20 -4.86 -17.70 -12.99
CA GLN A 20 -6.18 -17.69 -12.37
C GLN A 20 -6.75 -16.28 -12.20
N LEU A 21 -5.94 -15.23 -12.39
CA LEU A 21 -6.42 -13.86 -12.26
C LEU A 21 -7.22 -13.44 -13.50
N PRO A 22 -8.15 -12.49 -13.37
CA PRO A 22 -8.76 -11.80 -14.50
C PRO A 22 -7.73 -11.22 -15.48
N LYS A 23 -8.05 -11.19 -16.78
CA LYS A 23 -7.10 -10.81 -17.86
C LYS A 23 -6.53 -9.39 -17.71
N ASP A 24 -7.33 -8.46 -17.20
CA ASP A 24 -6.92 -7.10 -16.86
C ASP A 24 -5.86 -7.08 -15.75
N MET A 25 -6.03 -7.90 -14.71
CA MET A 25 -5.05 -8.03 -13.64
C MET A 25 -3.77 -8.73 -14.13
N GLN A 26 -3.89 -9.76 -14.96
CA GLN A 26 -2.73 -10.38 -15.61
C GLN A 26 -1.96 -9.36 -16.42
N MET A 27 -2.66 -8.50 -17.18
CA MET A 27 -2.04 -7.47 -18.02
C MET A 27 -1.30 -6.42 -17.19
N VAL A 28 -1.86 -5.93 -16.07
CA VAL A 28 -1.16 -4.97 -15.19
C VAL A 28 0.13 -5.58 -14.61
N VAL A 29 0.11 -6.88 -14.33
CA VAL A 29 1.24 -7.60 -13.73
C VAL A 29 2.31 -8.00 -14.76
N THR A 30 1.91 -8.33 -16.00
CA THR A 30 2.80 -8.79 -17.08
C THR A 30 3.27 -7.69 -18.01
N ASN A 31 2.53 -6.60 -18.16
CA ASN A 31 3.06 -5.42 -18.83
C ASN A 31 4.20 -4.90 -17.97
N LYS A 32 5.40 -5.14 -18.48
CA LYS A 32 6.63 -4.68 -17.89
C LYS A 32 6.45 -3.23 -17.49
N LEU A 33 6.67 -2.98 -16.20
CA LEU A 33 6.90 -1.69 -15.58
C LEU A 33 8.03 -0.87 -16.28
N ASP A 34 8.48 -1.18 -17.48
CA ASP A 34 9.72 -0.63 -18.03
C ASP A 34 9.48 0.63 -18.88
N GLU A 35 8.32 0.79 -19.54
CA GLU A 35 8.05 1.97 -20.39
C GLU A 35 7.03 2.94 -19.78
N SER A 36 6.04 2.44 -19.04
CA SER A 36 5.00 3.26 -18.42
C SER A 36 5.31 3.69 -16.98
N PHE A 37 6.30 3.08 -16.33
CA PHE A 37 6.72 3.49 -14.99
C PHE A 37 7.75 4.60 -15.11
N GLN A 38 7.31 5.82 -14.80
CA GLN A 38 8.23 6.92 -14.57
C GLN A 38 8.64 6.88 -13.09
N PRO A 39 9.93 6.60 -12.77
CA PRO A 39 10.37 6.58 -11.39
C PRO A 39 10.11 7.94 -10.74
N VAL A 40 9.47 7.95 -9.58
CA VAL A 40 9.32 9.18 -8.80
C VAL A 40 10.71 9.63 -8.33
N SER A 41 11.03 10.91 -8.55
CA SER A 41 12.27 11.51 -8.07
C SER A 41 12.39 11.34 -6.56
N LYS A 42 13.63 11.20 -6.06
CA LYS A 42 13.86 11.17 -4.62
C LYS A 42 13.41 12.50 -4.00
N PRO A 43 12.86 12.49 -2.77
CA PRO A 43 12.58 13.70 -2.02
C PRO A 43 13.83 14.58 -1.90
N ASP A 44 13.66 15.89 -1.98
CA ASP A 44 14.76 16.84 -1.81
C ASP A 44 15.19 16.93 -0.34
N HIS A 45 16.36 17.52 -0.05
CA HIS A 45 16.92 17.64 1.30
C HIS A 45 16.02 18.38 2.30
N ASP A 46 15.16 19.27 1.82
CA ASP A 46 14.17 20.00 2.63
C ASP A 46 12.76 19.38 2.60
N ASP A 47 12.58 18.25 1.91
CA ASP A 47 11.32 17.51 1.87
C ASP A 47 11.10 16.77 3.20
N TRP A 48 9.88 16.82 3.74
CA TRP A 48 9.53 16.08 4.95
C TRP A 48 9.81 14.57 4.84
N LEU A 49 9.71 13.99 3.64
CA LEU A 49 10.03 12.58 3.39
C LEU A 49 11.54 12.28 3.46
N SER A 50 12.41 13.27 3.26
CA SER A 50 13.87 13.07 3.39
C SER A 50 14.33 13.21 4.84
N ILE A 51 13.65 14.04 5.63
CA ILE A 51 14.00 14.34 7.03
C ILE A 51 13.35 13.34 7.98
N HIS A 52 12.11 12.92 7.71
CA HIS A 52 11.34 12.08 8.62
C HIS A 52 11.74 10.61 8.51
N LYS A 53 12.25 10.06 9.61
CA LYS A 53 12.47 8.61 9.73
C LYS A 53 11.13 7.91 9.94
N VAL A 54 10.64 7.25 8.89
CA VAL A 54 9.50 6.34 9.01
C VAL A 54 9.95 5.10 9.77
N GLU A 55 9.37 4.87 10.94
CA GLU A 55 9.57 3.62 11.66
C GLU A 55 8.93 2.47 10.88
N GLY A 56 9.68 1.38 10.67
CA GLY A 56 9.16 0.21 9.96
C GLY A 56 8.05 -0.45 10.77
N GLN A 57 6.81 -0.35 10.31
CA GLN A 57 5.70 -1.13 10.84
C GLN A 57 5.70 -2.52 10.19
N THR A 58 6.07 -3.55 10.95
CA THR A 58 5.92 -4.94 10.49
C THR A 58 4.47 -5.41 10.67
N THR A 59 4.01 -6.38 9.88
CA THR A 59 2.70 -7.01 10.05
C THR A 59 2.51 -7.53 11.48
N LYS A 60 3.54 -8.17 12.05
CA LYS A 60 3.55 -8.62 13.44
C LYS A 60 3.45 -7.45 14.44
N SER A 61 4.10 -6.32 14.16
CA SER A 61 3.98 -5.11 15.00
C SER A 61 2.57 -4.54 14.94
N PHE A 62 1.97 -4.50 13.74
CA PHE A 62 0.59 -4.07 13.55
C PHE A 62 -0.40 -4.99 14.28
N GLU A 63 -0.29 -6.31 14.15
CA GLU A 63 -1.14 -7.28 14.86
C GLU A 63 -1.00 -7.20 16.39
N ARG A 64 0.23 -6.98 16.88
CA ARG A 64 0.51 -6.79 18.32
C ARG A 64 -0.06 -5.48 18.83
N THR A 65 -0.05 -4.45 17.99
CA THR A 65 -0.78 -3.22 18.24
C THR A 65 -2.24 -3.52 18.02
N ARG A 66 -2.91 -4.16 18.99
CA ARG A 66 -4.36 -4.27 19.02
C ARG A 66 -4.90 -2.85 18.77
N SER A 67 -5.31 -2.57 17.54
CA SER A 67 -6.06 -1.38 17.20
C SER A 67 -7.23 -1.43 18.16
N LYS A 68 -7.23 -0.56 19.17
CA LYS A 68 -8.25 -0.49 20.22
C LYS A 68 -9.60 0.00 19.66
N ALA A 69 -9.91 -0.32 18.41
CA ALA A 69 -11.21 -0.20 17.79
C ALA A 69 -12.05 -1.47 18.03
N VAL A 70 -11.80 -2.19 19.13
CA VAL A 70 -12.77 -3.15 19.65
C VAL A 70 -13.76 -2.34 20.48
N PRO A 71 -15.07 -2.38 20.17
CA PRO A 71 -16.07 -1.74 21.01
C PRO A 71 -15.90 -2.21 22.45
N HIS A 72 -15.65 -1.27 23.35
CA HIS A 72 -15.42 -1.53 24.76
C HIS A 72 -16.31 -0.59 25.55
N ALA A 73 -16.92 -1.07 26.64
CA ALA A 73 -17.89 -0.30 27.42
C ALA A 73 -17.33 1.05 27.95
N THR A 74 -16.00 1.19 28.05
CA THR A 74 -15.31 2.44 28.42
C THR A 74 -15.38 3.51 27.33
N TYR A 75 -15.44 3.15 26.05
CA TYR A 75 -15.48 4.11 24.94
C TYR A 75 -16.94 4.32 24.52
N LYS A 76 -17.50 5.48 24.87
CA LYS A 76 -18.89 5.83 24.58
C LYS A 76 -19.13 6.36 23.15
N THR A 77 -18.06 6.61 22.41
CA THR A 77 -18.10 7.24 21.09
C THR A 77 -17.37 6.38 20.08
N ILE A 78 -18.01 6.08 18.95
CA ILE A 78 -17.40 5.43 17.79
C ILE A 78 -17.34 6.48 16.69
N TYR A 79 -16.14 6.74 16.17
CA TYR A 79 -15.95 7.64 15.04
C TYR A 79 -16.05 6.85 13.75
N ILE A 80 -17.11 7.11 12.98
CA ILE A 80 -17.32 6.51 11.65
C ILE A 80 -17.06 7.60 10.63
N GLN A 81 -16.02 7.43 9.80
CA GLN A 81 -15.77 8.32 8.67
C GLN A 81 -16.33 7.66 7.40
N PRO A 82 -17.45 8.15 6.86
CA PRO A 82 -17.94 7.66 5.58
C PRO A 82 -16.98 8.11 4.46
N VAL A 83 -16.60 7.16 3.60
CA VAL A 83 -15.75 7.43 2.42
C VAL A 83 -16.62 7.23 1.18
N GLY A 84 -16.81 8.29 0.39
CA GLY A 84 -17.59 8.26 -0.85
C GLY A 84 -18.61 9.41 -0.96
N SER A 85 -19.30 9.46 -2.09
CA SER A 85 -20.37 10.41 -2.36
C SER A 85 -21.71 9.85 -1.91
N PHE A 86 -22.34 10.48 -0.91
CA PHE A 86 -23.65 10.10 -0.43
C PHE A 86 -24.67 11.16 -0.86
N ASN A 87 -25.62 10.75 -1.71
CA ASN A 87 -26.75 11.60 -2.07
C ASN A 87 -27.56 11.88 -0.80
N HIS A 88 -27.60 13.14 -0.35
CA HIS A 88 -28.46 13.54 0.75
C HIS A 88 -29.93 13.46 0.31
N PRO A 89 -30.80 12.71 1.00
CA PRO A 89 -32.23 12.93 0.90
C PRO A 89 -32.55 14.29 1.56
N ARG A 90 -33.35 15.10 0.85
CA ARG A 90 -33.93 16.33 1.40
C ARG A 90 -35.04 16.01 2.39
#